data_AF-A0A966TTA1-F1
#
_entry.id   AF-A0A966TTA1-F1
#
_cell.length_a   1.000
_cell.length_b   1.000
_cell.length_c   1.000
_cell.angle_alpha   90.00
_cell.angle_beta   90.00
_cell.angle_gamma   90.00
#
_symmetry.space_group_name_H-M   'P 1'
#
loop_
_entity.id
_entity.type
_entity.pdbx_description
1 polymer ?
#
loop_
_entity_poly.entity_id
_entity_poly.type
_entity_poly.pdbx_seq_one_letter_code
_entity_poly.pdbx_strand_id
1 'polypeptide(L)'
;MDGIYSLTFLPVLKSNTLLLFNALAVLELTAGFWISGLMHLLWPSLDRQYVSWVGVTAYGLLLGVSIYHAQSFMKTATHYPRLHDGLSKLVNAWWMVFLMCCWVWPMQIRFVLLLGGSAHAVVMLLISAWFYQRQPSLKRGVFCAVWVVYLLGMLVYWLFRYLEWPLFITLGTHFVQGALVATLLGWSACMQVLKERDTLRRDMQLARDRSRWFAAAHHDLWQPIQSMLLYARALVLAPDQQRPRLLWGMQLASRSVDDFMGHLRFWAEGEHDARSVQRSTTCLPVHELLGPLVDEMRLLAEQKHIYLRYQASRYRVKVEVHQVERMVRNLLTNALRYTQASGRVLIGC
;
A
#
# COMPACT_ATOMS: atom_id res chain seq x y z
N MET A 1 8.88 -20.08 11.06
CA MET A 1 8.35 -18.72 10.88
C MET A 1 9.46 -17.68 10.73
N ASP A 2 10.73 -18.08 10.89
CA ASP A 2 11.89 -17.19 10.99
C ASP A 2 12.40 -16.63 9.65
N GLY A 3 12.11 -17.31 8.53
CA GLY A 3 12.41 -16.81 7.18
C GLY A 3 11.65 -15.52 6.81
N ILE A 4 10.44 -15.33 7.35
CA ILE A 4 9.54 -14.22 6.98
C ILE A 4 10.03 -12.87 7.58
N TYR A 5 10.66 -12.91 8.75
CA TYR A 5 11.24 -11.72 9.37
C TYR A 5 12.51 -11.26 8.64
N SER A 6 13.37 -12.20 8.23
CA SER A 6 14.59 -11.86 7.49
C SER A 6 14.31 -11.23 6.12
N LEU A 7 13.31 -11.74 5.40
CA LEU A 7 12.91 -11.25 4.07
C LEU A 7 12.16 -9.92 4.09
N THR A 8 11.55 -9.54 5.21
CA THR A 8 10.89 -8.22 5.38
C THR A 8 11.87 -7.13 5.82
N PHE A 9 12.89 -7.48 6.61
CA PHE A 9 13.91 -6.52 7.04
C PHE A 9 14.98 -6.25 5.98
N LEU A 10 15.39 -7.25 5.19
CA LEU A 10 16.46 -7.12 4.20
C LEU A 10 16.23 -6.01 3.14
N PRO A 11 15.03 -5.85 2.54
CA PRO A 11 14.75 -4.77 1.60
C PRO A 11 14.76 -3.39 2.27
N VAL A 12 14.28 -3.30 3.52
CA VAL A 12 14.27 -2.07 4.31
C VAL A 12 15.69 -1.67 4.72
N LEU A 13 16.53 -2.65 5.10
CA LEU A 13 17.95 -2.47 5.39
C LEU A 13 18.76 -2.07 4.15
N LYS A 14 18.36 -2.54 2.96
CA LYS A 14 18.94 -2.14 1.67
C LYS A 14 18.38 -0.82 1.13
N SER A 15 17.43 -0.18 1.81
CA SER A 15 16.91 1.10 1.35
C SER A 15 17.96 2.20 1.51
N ASN A 16 18.25 2.93 0.42
CA ASN A 16 19.20 4.05 0.44
C ASN A 16 18.83 5.07 1.51
N THR A 17 17.54 5.25 1.80
CA THR A 17 17.06 6.17 2.84
C THR A 17 17.56 5.80 4.23
N LEU A 18 17.53 4.51 4.61
CA LEU A 18 18.00 4.07 5.93
C LEU A 18 19.52 4.18 6.06
N LEU A 19 20.26 3.82 5.01
CA LEU A 19 21.71 3.97 4.96
C LEU A 19 22.12 5.44 5.12
N LEU A 20 21.48 6.34 4.36
CA LEU A 20 21.72 7.77 4.45
C LEU A 20 21.32 8.35 5.82
N PHE A 21 20.24 7.84 6.43
CA PHE A 21 19.87 8.21 7.79
C PHE A 21 20.92 7.83 8.83
N ASN A 22 21.44 6.59 8.79
CA ASN A 22 22.49 6.16 9.70
C ASN A 22 23.77 6.98 9.50
N ALA A 23 24.13 7.27 8.24
CA ALA A 23 25.25 8.14 7.94
C ALA A 23 25.05 9.54 8.52
N LEU A 24 23.85 10.13 8.38
CA LEU A 24 23.50 11.41 9.00
C LEU A 24 23.66 11.38 10.52
N ALA A 25 23.16 10.35 11.19
CA ALA A 25 23.23 10.25 12.65
C ALA A 25 24.69 10.20 13.15
N VAL A 26 25.56 9.44 12.48
CA VAL A 26 27.00 9.38 12.81
C VAL A 26 27.69 10.71 12.56
N LEU A 27 27.40 11.35 11.42
CA LEU A 27 27.96 12.65 11.08
C LEU A 27 27.49 13.75 12.04
N GLU A 28 26.21 13.75 12.42
CA GLU A 28 25.64 14.71 13.35
C GLU A 28 26.23 14.57 14.75
N LEU A 29 26.38 13.34 15.24
CA LEU A 29 27.00 13.09 16.54
C LEU A 29 28.46 13.54 16.55
N THR A 30 29.22 13.21 15.51
CA THR A 30 30.63 13.61 15.37
C THR A 30 30.77 15.13 15.28
N ALA A 31 29.95 15.76 14.45
CA ALA A 31 29.92 17.21 14.29
C ALA A 31 29.50 17.92 15.58
N GLY A 32 28.48 17.41 16.28
CA GLY A 32 28.01 17.94 17.56
C GLY A 32 29.08 17.87 18.65
N PHE A 33 29.83 16.76 18.73
CA PHE A 33 30.94 16.62 19.68
C PHE A 33 32.07 17.63 19.40
N TRP A 34 32.32 17.93 18.13
CA TRP A 34 33.30 18.94 17.74
C TRP A 34 32.85 20.36 18.06
N ILE A 35 31.62 20.74 17.67
CA ILE A 35 31.06 22.08 17.90
C ILE A 35 30.98 22.37 19.40
N SER A 36 30.55 21.40 20.19
CA SER A 36 30.45 21.55 21.65
C SER A 36 31.81 21.51 22.36
N GLY A 37 32.93 21.28 21.66
CA GLY A 37 34.26 21.14 22.27
C GLY A 37 34.46 19.83 23.06
N LEU A 38 33.44 18.96 23.12
CA LEU A 38 33.47 17.72 23.89
C LEU A 38 34.50 16.70 23.36
N MET A 39 34.79 16.69 22.04
CA MET A 39 35.87 15.85 21.50
C MET A 39 37.22 16.12 22.19
N HIS A 40 37.53 17.39 22.48
CA HIS A 40 38.78 17.74 23.14
C HIS A 40 38.76 17.41 24.64
N LEU A 41 37.58 17.49 25.27
CA LEU A 41 37.40 17.11 26.67
C LEU A 41 37.57 15.60 26.89
N LEU A 42 37.01 14.79 26.00
CA LEU A 42 37.09 13.31 26.09
C LEU A 42 38.46 12.77 25.67
N TRP A 43 39.10 13.39 24.69
CA TRP A 43 40.40 12.96 24.17
C TRP A 43 41.41 14.11 24.17
N PRO A 44 41.89 14.53 25.36
CA PRO A 44 42.84 15.63 25.48
C PRO A 44 44.21 15.33 24.86
N SER A 45 44.55 14.06 24.64
CA SER A 45 45.79 13.61 24.00
C SER A 45 45.78 13.73 22.47
N LEU A 46 44.62 13.91 21.83
CA LEU A 46 44.53 14.14 20.39
C LEU A 46 44.93 15.59 20.08
N ASP A 47 45.79 15.75 19.08
CA ASP A 47 46.15 17.08 18.61
C ASP A 47 44.92 17.83 18.05
N ARG A 48 44.85 19.12 18.38
CA ARG A 48 43.68 19.97 18.11
C ARG A 48 43.42 20.11 16.62
N GLN A 49 44.47 20.05 15.79
CA GLN A 49 44.32 20.14 14.35
C GLN A 49 43.60 18.92 13.79
N TYR A 50 43.95 17.69 14.23
CA TYR A 50 43.25 16.48 13.82
C TYR A 50 41.79 16.48 14.28
N VAL A 51 41.51 16.85 15.53
CA VAL A 51 40.13 16.96 16.04
C VAL A 51 39.32 17.96 15.21
N SER A 52 39.92 19.09 14.83
CA SER A 52 39.28 20.07 13.97
C SER A 52 38.98 19.52 12.57
N TRP A 53 39.91 18.80 11.95
CA TRP A 53 39.68 18.20 10.63
C TRP A 53 38.57 17.15 10.65
N VAL A 54 38.51 16.30 11.69
CA VAL A 54 37.42 15.32 11.84
C VAL A 54 36.06 16.01 11.93
N GLY A 55 35.95 17.06 12.76
CA GLY A 55 34.71 17.80 12.93
C GLY A 55 34.26 18.59 11.69
N VAL A 56 35.20 19.30 11.05
CA VAL A 56 34.96 20.03 9.79
C VAL A 56 34.49 19.08 8.69
N THR A 57 35.14 17.93 8.55
CA THR A 57 34.77 16.92 7.56
C THR A 57 33.39 16.33 7.86
N ALA A 58 33.11 15.98 9.11
CA ALA A 58 31.82 15.44 9.52
C ALA A 58 30.67 16.41 9.25
N TYR A 59 30.84 17.69 9.63
CA TYR A 59 29.83 18.72 9.38
C TYR A 59 29.67 19.02 7.88
N GLY A 60 30.78 19.07 7.13
CA GLY A 60 30.75 19.29 5.69
C GLY A 60 30.00 18.19 4.93
N LEU A 61 30.24 16.93 5.31
CA LEU A 61 29.52 15.76 4.80
C LEU A 61 28.04 15.80 5.18
N LEU A 62 27.71 16.21 6.41
CA LEU A 62 26.33 16.24 6.93
C LEU A 62 25.39 17.01 5.98
N LEU A 63 25.83 18.16 5.47
CA LEU A 63 25.02 18.98 4.56
C LEU A 63 24.75 18.27 3.23
N GLY A 64 25.78 17.69 2.59
CA GLY A 64 25.60 16.94 1.34
C GLY A 64 24.74 15.68 1.51
N VAL A 65 25.02 14.89 2.55
CA VAL A 65 24.27 13.65 2.85
C VAL A 65 22.81 13.98 3.17
N SER A 66 22.51 15.12 3.81
CA SER A 66 21.13 15.50 4.14
C SER A 66 20.29 15.78 2.90
N ILE A 67 20.89 16.27 1.81
CA ILE A 67 20.21 16.50 0.54
C ILE A 67 19.92 15.17 -0.16
N TYR A 68 20.90 14.26 -0.19
CA TYR A 68 20.69 12.92 -0.74
C TYR A 68 19.62 12.16 0.05
N HIS A 69 19.65 12.28 1.38
CA HIS A 69 18.60 11.72 2.24
C HIS A 69 17.24 12.31 1.90
N ALA A 70 17.13 13.64 1.73
CA ALA A 70 15.90 14.30 1.30
C ALA A 70 15.40 13.77 -0.06
N GLN A 71 16.28 13.63 -1.06
CA GLN A 71 15.94 13.10 -2.38
C GLN A 71 15.42 11.66 -2.30
N SER A 72 16.10 10.81 -1.54
CA SER A 72 15.73 9.39 -1.35
C SER A 72 14.41 9.26 -0.56
N PHE A 73 14.29 10.00 0.54
CA PHE A 73 13.11 9.99 1.41
C PHE A 73 11.86 10.49 0.69
N MET A 74 11.99 11.56 -0.10
CA MET A 74 10.89 12.17 -0.85
C MET A 74 10.65 11.54 -2.21
N LYS A 75 11.50 10.59 -2.63
CA LYS A 75 11.48 9.94 -3.96
C LYS A 75 11.39 10.97 -5.08
N THR A 76 12.25 11.98 -5.05
CA THR A 76 12.19 13.11 -6.00
C THR A 76 12.48 12.69 -7.42
N ALA A 77 13.32 11.68 -7.65
CA ALA A 77 13.62 11.17 -9.00
C ALA A 77 12.36 10.69 -9.75
N THR A 78 11.41 10.05 -9.05
CA THR A 78 10.21 9.50 -9.69
C THR A 78 9.08 10.53 -9.82
N HIS A 79 8.93 11.42 -8.84
CA HIS A 79 7.79 12.35 -8.80
C HIS A 79 8.13 13.77 -9.30
N TYR A 80 9.38 14.20 -9.18
CA TYR A 80 9.84 15.58 -9.45
C TYR A 80 11.28 15.62 -10.00
N PRO A 81 11.52 15.12 -11.22
CA PRO A 81 12.88 14.94 -11.76
C PRO A 81 13.68 16.26 -11.88
N ARG A 82 13.03 17.37 -12.28
CA ARG A 82 13.70 18.69 -12.33
C ARG A 82 14.23 19.15 -10.97
N LEU A 83 13.46 18.89 -9.90
CA LEU A 83 13.88 19.24 -8.55
C LEU A 83 14.98 18.30 -8.06
N HIS A 84 14.90 17.01 -8.42
CA HIS A 84 15.96 16.05 -8.15
C HIS A 84 17.30 16.55 -8.72
N ASP A 85 17.33 16.92 -10.01
CA ASP A 85 18.53 17.45 -10.66
C ASP A 85 19.02 18.75 -10.03
N GLY A 86 18.10 19.66 -9.70
CA GLY A 86 18.42 20.92 -9.01
C GLY A 86 19.09 20.69 -7.65
N LEU A 87 18.57 19.76 -6.85
CA LEU A 87 19.16 19.37 -5.57
C LEU A 87 20.55 18.71 -5.75
N SER A 88 20.73 17.85 -6.77
CA SER A 88 22.02 17.24 -7.06
C SER A 88 23.08 18.28 -7.47
N LYS A 89 22.69 19.28 -8.27
CA LYS A 89 23.57 20.42 -8.60
C LYS A 89 23.94 21.23 -7.36
N LEU A 90 23.00 21.42 -6.44
CA LEU A 90 23.23 22.12 -5.17
C LEU A 90 24.25 21.37 -4.29
N VAL A 91 24.18 20.04 -4.24
CA VAL A 91 25.20 19.21 -3.56
C VAL A 91 26.58 19.39 -4.20
N ASN A 92 26.67 19.36 -5.53
CA ASN A 92 27.95 19.52 -6.21
C ASN A 92 28.54 20.92 -5.98
N ALA A 93 27.69 21.96 -6.03
CA ALA A 93 28.09 23.32 -5.69
C ALA A 93 28.57 23.43 -4.24
N TRP A 94 27.86 22.79 -3.30
CA TRP A 94 28.27 22.71 -1.91
C TRP A 94 29.66 22.10 -1.75
N TRP A 95 29.97 20.99 -2.41
CA TRP A 95 31.28 20.35 -2.34
C TRP A 95 32.41 21.26 -2.84
N MET A 96 32.19 21.97 -3.94
CA MET A 96 33.17 22.92 -4.46
C MET A 96 33.43 24.06 -3.46
N VAL A 97 32.36 24.65 -2.91
CA VAL A 97 32.45 25.73 -1.93
C VAL A 97 33.12 25.25 -0.64
N PHE A 98 32.75 24.08 -0.14
CA PHE A 98 33.31 23.50 1.08
C PHE A 98 34.82 23.27 0.98
N LEU A 99 35.28 22.64 -0.11
CA LEU A 99 36.70 22.40 -0.35
C LEU A 99 37.47 23.71 -0.51
N MET A 100 36.90 24.68 -1.23
CA MET A 100 37.49 26.01 -1.38
C MET A 100 37.60 26.75 -0.03
N CYS A 101 36.56 26.72 0.80
CA CYS A 101 36.57 27.34 2.13
C CYS A 101 37.57 26.68 3.08
N CYS A 102 37.73 25.35 3.01
CA CYS A 102 38.76 24.64 3.78
C CYS A 102 40.18 25.10 3.42
N TRP A 103 40.40 25.47 2.17
CA TRP A 103 41.69 25.99 1.68
C TRP A 103 41.93 27.46 2.04
N VAL A 104 40.93 28.31 1.79
CA VAL A 104 41.08 29.78 1.87
C VAL A 104 40.96 30.30 3.30
N TRP A 105 40.06 29.73 4.11
CA TRP A 105 39.77 30.22 5.47
C TRP A 105 39.79 29.08 6.51
N PRO A 106 40.92 28.38 6.68
CA PRO A 106 41.00 27.24 7.60
C PRO A 106 40.72 27.62 9.06
N MET A 107 41.01 28.87 9.48
CA MET A 107 40.72 29.33 10.85
C MET A 107 39.25 29.73 11.06
N GLN A 108 38.56 30.20 10.00
CA GLN A 108 37.17 30.66 10.07
C GLN A 108 36.17 29.62 9.56
N ILE A 109 36.63 28.46 9.07
CA ILE A 109 35.80 27.41 8.47
C ILE A 109 34.65 26.97 9.38
N ARG A 110 34.88 26.89 10.69
CA ARG A 110 33.83 26.55 11.67
C ARG A 110 32.67 27.54 11.64
N PHE A 111 32.95 28.83 11.57
CA PHE A 111 31.93 29.87 11.47
C PHE A 111 31.17 29.78 10.14
N VAL A 112 31.90 29.62 9.03
CA VAL A 112 31.31 29.46 7.69
C VAL A 112 30.37 28.25 7.63
N LEU A 113 30.79 27.11 8.20
CA LEU A 113 29.98 25.89 8.26
C LEU A 113 28.69 26.08 9.07
N LEU A 114 28.76 26.72 10.23
CA LEU A 114 27.59 26.96 11.08
C LEU A 114 26.59 27.92 10.43
N LEU A 115 27.09 28.98 9.79
CA LEU A 115 26.26 29.91 9.04
C LEU A 115 25.62 29.22 7.81
N GLY A 116 26.42 28.46 7.05
CA GLY A 116 25.97 27.68 5.91
C GLY A 116 24.94 26.63 6.31
N GLY A 117 25.13 25.94 7.44
CA GLY A 117 24.18 24.97 7.99
C GLY A 117 22.85 25.62 8.40
N SER A 118 22.89 26.85 8.93
CA SER A 118 21.68 27.62 9.23
C SER A 118 20.90 27.95 7.94
N ALA A 119 21.58 28.46 6.91
CA ALA A 119 20.96 28.75 5.62
C ALA A 119 20.41 27.48 4.95
N HIS A 120 21.15 26.38 5.02
CA HIS A 120 20.74 25.07 4.51
C HIS A 120 19.46 24.56 5.18
N ALA A 121 19.37 24.66 6.51
CA ALA A 121 18.19 24.23 7.24
C ALA A 121 16.93 25.03 6.85
N VAL A 122 17.07 26.33 6.57
CA VAL A 122 15.98 27.17 6.03
C VAL A 122 15.55 26.67 4.65
N VAL A 123 16.50 26.48 3.73
CA VAL A 123 16.20 26.00 2.37
C VAL A 123 15.49 24.64 2.42
N MET A 124 16.00 23.71 3.22
CA MET A 124 15.40 22.39 3.37
C MET A 124 14.01 22.44 4.01
N LEU A 125 13.77 23.31 4.99
CA LEU A 125 12.44 23.51 5.55
C LEU A 125 11.46 24.04 4.48
N LEU A 126 11.86 25.03 3.69
CA LEU A 126 11.03 25.60 2.64
C LEU A 126 10.65 24.55 1.58
N ILE A 127 11.63 23.76 1.13
CA ILE A 127 11.39 22.65 0.20
C ILE A 127 10.43 21.63 0.82
N SER A 128 10.67 21.24 2.06
CA SER A 128 9.83 20.27 2.78
C SER A 128 8.39 20.76 2.95
N ALA A 129 8.22 22.03 3.33
CA ALA A 129 6.92 22.67 3.50
C ALA A 129 6.15 22.75 2.17
N TRP A 130 6.83 23.15 1.09
CA TRP A 130 6.24 23.16 -0.25
C TRP A 130 5.73 21.78 -0.67
N PHE A 131 6.50 20.73 -0.38
CA PHE A 131 6.08 19.35 -0.64
C PHE A 131 4.88 18.90 0.19
N TYR A 132 4.86 19.31 1.46
CA TYR A 132 3.77 18.99 2.36
C TYR A 132 2.46 19.66 1.91
N GLN A 133 2.52 20.93 1.47
CA GLN A 133 1.36 21.65 0.94
C GLN A 133 0.79 21.00 -0.33
N ARG A 134 1.65 20.47 -1.22
CA ARG A 134 1.19 19.84 -2.46
C ARG A 134 0.54 18.48 -2.26
N GLN A 135 1.08 17.64 -1.38
CA GLN A 135 0.41 16.39 -1.01
C GLN A 135 0.68 16.09 0.47
N PRO A 136 -0.28 16.39 1.36
CA PRO A 136 -0.09 16.20 2.79
C PRO A 136 0.01 14.71 3.10
N SER A 137 1.05 14.35 3.84
CA SER A 137 1.24 12.99 4.35
C SER A 137 2.03 13.04 5.64
N LEU A 138 1.78 12.08 6.54
CA LEU A 138 2.47 11.98 7.82
C LEU A 138 4.00 11.96 7.65
N LYS A 139 4.50 11.21 6.67
CA LYS A 139 5.95 11.10 6.38
C LYS A 139 6.57 12.46 6.05
N ARG A 140 5.90 13.27 5.23
CA ARG A 140 6.38 14.61 4.83
C ARG A 140 6.25 15.61 5.98
N GLY A 141 5.19 15.50 6.78
CA GLY A 141 5.01 16.31 7.99
C GLY A 141 6.14 16.08 9.00
N VAL A 142 6.52 14.82 9.24
CA VAL A 142 7.68 14.48 10.09
C VAL A 142 8.98 15.03 9.51
N PHE A 143 9.17 14.96 8.19
CA PHE A 143 10.34 15.52 7.54
C PHE A 143 10.42 17.06 7.72
N CYS A 144 9.30 17.78 7.61
CA CYS A 144 9.26 19.20 7.98
C CYS A 144 9.64 19.43 9.44
N ALA A 145 9.08 18.65 10.37
CA ALA A 145 9.34 18.79 11.79
C ALA A 145 10.84 18.63 12.13
N VAL A 146 11.53 17.70 11.48
CA VAL A 146 12.99 17.52 11.63
C VAL A 146 13.75 18.82 11.32
N TRP A 147 13.42 19.50 10.22
CA TRP A 147 14.08 20.76 9.86
C TRP A 147 13.70 21.93 10.78
N VAL A 148 12.49 21.93 11.33
CA VAL A 148 12.12 22.87 12.40
C VAL A 148 12.98 22.67 13.64
N VAL A 149 13.21 21.41 14.05
CA VAL A 149 14.07 21.07 15.18
C VAL A 149 15.52 21.54 14.96
N TYR A 150 16.07 21.31 13.77
CA TYR A 150 17.40 21.82 13.41
C TYR A 150 17.48 23.35 13.45
N LEU A 151 16.47 24.06 12.94
CA LEU A 151 16.45 25.53 12.97
C LEU A 151 16.34 26.08 14.38
N LEU A 152 15.51 25.48 15.23
CA LEU A 152 15.41 25.85 16.65
C LEU A 152 16.74 25.61 17.36
N GLY A 153 17.39 24.48 17.11
CA GLY A 153 18.70 24.18 17.67
C GLY A 153 19.79 25.16 17.23
N MET A 154 19.78 25.58 15.95
CA MET A 154 20.71 26.61 15.45
C MET A 154 20.42 27.99 16.05
N LEU A 155 19.14 28.37 16.17
CA LEU A 155 18.74 29.63 16.83
C LEU A 155 19.27 29.66 18.27
N VAL A 156 19.06 28.57 19.01
CA VAL A 156 19.55 28.39 20.37
C VAL A 156 21.08 28.48 20.42
N TYR A 157 21.78 27.82 19.52
CA TYR A 157 23.25 27.91 19.41
C TYR A 157 23.74 29.36 19.20
N TRP A 158 23.13 30.10 18.28
CA TRP A 158 23.51 31.50 18.01
C TRP A 158 23.22 32.40 19.21
N LEU A 159 22.08 32.21 19.87
CA LEU A 159 21.74 32.92 21.10
C LEU A 159 22.74 32.62 22.22
N PHE A 160 23.18 31.37 22.35
CA PHE A 160 24.20 30.98 23.33
C PHE A 160 25.54 31.61 23.04
N ARG A 161 25.92 31.67 21.76
CA ARG A 161 27.18 32.30 21.36
C ARG A 161 27.19 33.80 21.64
N TYR A 162 26.04 34.45 21.47
CA TYR A 162 25.86 35.88 21.75
C TYR A 162 25.83 36.19 23.26
N LEU A 163 25.19 35.33 24.06
CA LEU A 163 25.05 35.51 25.52
C LEU A 163 26.20 34.88 26.34
N GLU A 164 27.20 34.28 25.68
CA GLU A 164 28.35 33.63 26.30
C GLU A 164 28.00 32.57 27.37
N TRP A 165 26.97 31.77 27.11
CA TRP A 165 26.50 30.74 28.04
C TRP A 165 27.52 29.60 28.23
N PRO A 166 27.52 28.95 29.42
CA PRO A 166 28.49 27.91 29.75
C PRO A 166 28.32 26.63 28.91
N LEU A 167 29.45 25.96 28.66
CA LEU A 167 29.59 24.83 27.73
C LEU A 167 28.57 23.69 27.96
N PHE A 168 28.24 23.40 29.21
CA PHE A 168 27.33 22.31 29.56
C PHE A 168 25.90 22.54 29.04
N ILE A 169 25.46 23.79 28.95
CA ILE A 169 24.13 24.12 28.43
C ILE A 169 24.10 23.90 26.92
N THR A 170 25.15 24.33 26.21
CA THR A 170 25.31 24.11 24.75
C THR A 170 25.34 22.62 24.41
N LEU A 171 26.04 21.83 25.23
CA LEU A 171 26.10 20.39 25.07
C LEU A 171 24.73 19.74 25.28
N GLY A 172 24.02 20.14 26.34
CA GLY A 172 22.66 19.67 26.64
C GLY A 172 21.69 19.95 25.50
N THR A 173 21.74 21.14 24.90
CA THR A 173 20.85 21.49 23.78
C THR A 173 21.13 20.71 22.50
N HIS A 174 22.40 20.48 22.15
CA HIS A 174 22.74 19.65 20.99
C HIS A 174 22.35 18.18 21.21
N PHE A 175 22.51 17.67 22.44
CA PHE A 175 22.06 16.33 22.79
C PHE A 175 20.54 16.18 22.66
N VAL A 176 19.77 17.13 23.21
CA VAL A 176 18.30 17.15 23.11
C VAL A 176 17.84 17.26 21.66
N GLN A 177 18.46 18.14 20.87
CA GLN A 177 18.16 18.29 19.43
C GLN A 177 18.40 16.97 18.68
N GLY A 178 19.58 16.36 18.84
CA GLY A 178 19.93 15.10 18.18
C GLY A 178 19.00 13.95 18.59
N ALA A 179 18.66 13.87 19.88
CA ALA A 179 17.69 12.89 20.39
C ALA A 179 16.29 13.09 19.76
N LEU A 180 15.84 14.34 19.62
CA LEU A 180 14.55 14.65 19.01
C LEU A 180 14.53 14.31 17.51
N VAL A 181 15.60 14.62 16.78
CA VAL A 181 15.72 14.25 15.36
C VAL A 181 15.76 12.73 15.19
N ALA A 182 16.56 12.02 16.00
CA ALA A 182 16.67 10.57 15.95
C ALA A 182 15.34 9.88 16.27
N THR A 183 14.59 10.38 17.26
CA THR A 183 13.26 9.83 17.60
C THR A 183 12.24 10.10 16.51
N LEU A 184 12.19 11.30 15.92
CA LEU A 184 11.28 11.62 14.81
C LEU A 184 11.55 10.74 13.57
N LEU A 185 12.82 10.60 13.19
CA LEU A 185 13.21 9.81 12.03
C LEU A 185 13.04 8.31 12.29
N GLY A 186 13.40 7.83 13.49
CA GLY A 186 13.17 6.45 13.93
C GLY A 186 11.69 6.08 13.96
N TRP A 187 10.84 6.95 14.51
CA TRP A 187 9.38 6.79 14.46
C TRP A 187 8.89 6.71 13.02
N SER A 188 9.31 7.65 12.17
CA SER A 188 8.91 7.71 10.76
C SER A 188 9.25 6.40 10.05
N ALA A 189 10.48 5.90 10.21
CA ALA A 189 10.95 4.63 9.66
C ALA A 189 10.09 3.45 10.15
N CYS A 190 9.87 3.34 11.47
CA CYS A 190 9.03 2.29 12.06
C CYS A 190 7.62 2.28 11.47
N MET A 191 6.99 3.45 11.33
CA MET A 191 5.67 3.58 10.71
C MET A 191 5.65 3.14 9.25
N GLN A 192 6.74 3.32 8.50
CA GLN A 192 6.81 2.84 7.11
C GLN A 192 6.81 1.31 7.07
N VAL A 193 7.63 0.68 7.92
CA VAL A 193 7.73 -0.77 8.03
C VAL A 193 6.40 -1.38 8.46
N LEU A 194 5.73 -0.79 9.45
CA LEU A 194 4.40 -1.24 9.89
C LEU A 194 3.38 -1.19 8.75
N LYS A 195 3.35 -0.08 7.99
CA LYS A 195 2.43 0.07 6.87
C LYS A 195 2.70 -0.93 5.74
N GLU A 196 3.97 -1.15 5.40
CA GLU A 196 4.38 -2.10 4.36
C GLU A 196 4.11 -3.56 4.77
N ARG A 197 4.31 -3.88 6.05
CA ARG A 197 3.93 -5.17 6.61
C ARG A 197 2.42 -5.40 6.52
N ASP A 198 1.62 -4.40 6.83
CA ASP A 198 0.16 -4.51 6.80
C ASP A 198 -0.37 -4.65 5.37
N THR A 199 0.23 -3.98 4.38
CA THR A 199 -0.11 -4.20 2.96
C THR A 199 0.24 -5.61 2.52
N LEU A 200 1.45 -6.10 2.82
CA LEU A 200 1.86 -7.47 2.48
C LEU A 200 0.96 -8.51 3.14
N ARG A 201 0.55 -8.29 4.40
CA ARG A 201 -0.39 -9.18 5.10
C ARG A 201 -1.75 -9.24 4.40
N ARG A 202 -2.30 -8.10 3.97
CA ARG A 202 -3.56 -8.05 3.22
C ARG A 202 -3.43 -8.77 1.88
N ASP A 203 -2.35 -8.51 1.14
CA ASP A 203 -2.12 -9.15 -0.15
C ASP A 203 -1.98 -10.67 -0.02
N MET A 204 -1.29 -11.14 1.03
CA MET A 204 -1.21 -12.57 1.34
C MET A 204 -2.55 -13.17 1.76
N GLN A 205 -3.37 -12.44 2.52
CA GLN A 205 -4.73 -12.88 2.88
C GLN A 205 -5.59 -13.03 1.63
N LEU A 206 -5.61 -12.02 0.76
CA LEU A 206 -6.32 -12.05 -0.51
C LEU A 206 -5.83 -13.22 -1.39
N ALA A 207 -4.52 -13.44 -1.48
CA ALA A 207 -3.96 -14.55 -2.24
C ALA A 207 -4.37 -15.93 -1.67
N ARG A 208 -4.42 -16.07 -0.34
CA ARG A 208 -4.88 -17.30 0.32
C ARG A 208 -6.37 -17.54 0.10
N ASP A 209 -7.18 -16.50 0.23
CA ASP A 209 -8.62 -16.58 0.01
C ASP A 209 -8.92 -16.94 -1.45
N ARG A 210 -8.21 -16.31 -2.40
CA ARG A 210 -8.25 -16.66 -3.83
C ARG A 210 -7.85 -18.11 -4.07
N SER A 211 -6.77 -18.60 -3.46
CA SER A 211 -6.34 -19.99 -3.61
C SER A 211 -7.35 -20.99 -3.04
N ARG A 212 -7.92 -20.71 -1.86
CA ARG A 212 -8.98 -21.55 -1.27
C ARG A 212 -10.23 -21.55 -2.15
N TRP A 213 -10.59 -20.39 -2.68
CA TRP A 213 -11.72 -20.27 -3.60
C TRP A 213 -11.48 -21.09 -4.87
N PHE A 214 -10.30 -21.00 -5.50
CA PHE A 214 -9.96 -21.82 -6.66
C PHE A 214 -9.98 -23.32 -6.34
N ALA A 215 -9.52 -23.72 -5.16
CA ALA A 215 -9.57 -25.12 -4.74
C ALA A 215 -11.02 -25.62 -4.56
N ALA A 216 -11.90 -24.83 -3.92
CA ALA A 216 -13.32 -25.15 -3.79
C ALA A 216 -14.03 -25.18 -5.14
N ALA A 217 -13.79 -24.17 -5.98
CA ALA A 217 -14.29 -24.05 -7.34
C ALA A 217 -13.88 -25.25 -8.21
N HIS A 218 -12.64 -25.73 -8.07
CA HIS A 218 -12.17 -26.93 -8.76
C HIS A 218 -13.01 -28.16 -8.39
N HIS A 219 -13.28 -28.39 -7.11
CA HIS A 219 -14.12 -29.51 -6.66
C HIS A 219 -15.54 -29.43 -7.22
N ASP A 220 -16.16 -28.25 -7.15
CA ASP A 220 -17.54 -28.02 -7.60
C ASP A 220 -17.69 -28.14 -9.12
N LEU A 221 -16.65 -27.82 -9.89
CA LEU A 221 -16.65 -27.98 -11.35
C LEU A 221 -16.50 -29.45 -11.77
N TRP A 222 -15.64 -30.20 -11.08
CA TRP A 222 -15.35 -31.57 -11.48
C TRP A 222 -16.51 -32.53 -11.22
N GLN A 223 -17.30 -32.30 -10.16
CA GLN A 223 -18.47 -33.14 -9.85
C GLN A 223 -19.47 -33.30 -11.01
N PRO A 224 -19.97 -32.21 -11.64
CA PRO A 224 -20.89 -32.33 -12.75
C PRO A 224 -20.21 -32.83 -14.04
N ILE A 225 -18.93 -32.53 -14.27
CA ILE A 225 -18.16 -33.08 -15.41
C ILE A 225 -18.03 -34.60 -15.30
N GLN A 226 -17.66 -35.12 -14.14
CA GLN A 226 -17.59 -36.57 -13.90
C GLN A 226 -18.95 -37.24 -14.07
N SER A 227 -20.02 -36.57 -13.63
CA SER A 227 -21.39 -37.05 -13.81
C SER A 227 -21.78 -37.12 -15.29
N MET A 228 -21.49 -36.08 -16.08
CA MET A 228 -21.71 -36.10 -17.53
C MET A 228 -20.95 -37.24 -18.20
N LEU A 229 -19.69 -37.46 -17.81
CA LEU A 229 -18.86 -38.54 -18.35
C LEU A 229 -19.47 -39.92 -18.04
N LEU A 230 -19.99 -40.11 -16.82
CA LEU A 230 -20.66 -41.33 -16.41
C LEU A 230 -21.94 -41.59 -17.22
N TYR A 231 -22.79 -40.56 -17.39
CA TYR A 231 -24.00 -40.66 -18.20
C TYR A 231 -23.69 -40.95 -19.67
N ALA A 232 -22.67 -40.30 -20.25
CA ALA A 232 -22.23 -40.55 -21.61
C ALA A 232 -21.76 -41.99 -21.81
N ARG A 233 -20.98 -42.54 -20.86
CA ARG A 233 -20.55 -43.95 -20.88
C ARG A 233 -21.72 -44.91 -20.75
N ALA A 234 -22.68 -44.62 -19.85
CA ALA A 234 -23.86 -45.45 -19.67
C ALA A 234 -24.76 -45.45 -20.92
N LEU A 235 -24.86 -44.32 -21.62
CA LEU A 235 -25.64 -44.19 -22.87
C LEU A 235 -25.17 -45.12 -23.98
N VAL A 236 -23.87 -45.42 -24.06
CA VAL A 236 -23.30 -46.34 -25.05
C VAL A 236 -23.83 -47.77 -24.87
N LEU A 237 -24.10 -48.17 -23.62
CA LEU A 237 -24.47 -49.55 -23.26
C LEU A 237 -25.97 -49.71 -22.93
N ALA A 238 -26.73 -48.60 -22.91
CA ALA A 238 -28.10 -48.60 -22.41
C ALA A 238 -29.14 -49.04 -23.48
N PRO A 239 -30.13 -49.88 -23.10
CA PRO A 239 -31.31 -50.17 -23.92
C PRO A 239 -32.13 -48.91 -24.22
N ASP A 240 -32.87 -48.89 -25.33
CA ASP A 240 -33.64 -47.71 -25.80
C ASP A 240 -34.61 -47.16 -24.74
N GLN A 241 -35.19 -48.02 -23.91
CA GLN A 241 -36.11 -47.62 -22.84
C GLN A 241 -35.43 -46.81 -21.71
N GLN A 242 -34.11 -46.92 -21.54
CA GLN A 242 -33.36 -46.22 -20.48
C GLN A 242 -32.64 -44.96 -20.99
N ARG A 243 -32.43 -44.83 -22.31
CA ARG A 243 -31.76 -43.70 -22.96
C ARG A 243 -32.37 -42.33 -22.61
N PRO A 244 -33.71 -42.12 -22.58
CA PRO A 244 -34.29 -40.81 -22.23
C PRO A 244 -33.88 -40.33 -20.83
N ARG A 245 -33.80 -41.26 -19.87
CA ARG A 245 -33.46 -40.96 -18.48
C ARG A 245 -31.98 -40.57 -18.32
N LEU A 246 -31.10 -41.24 -19.06
CA LEU A 246 -29.66 -40.93 -19.07
C LEU A 246 -29.35 -39.61 -19.79
N LEU A 247 -30.03 -39.33 -20.91
CA LEU A 247 -29.94 -38.03 -21.60
C LEU A 247 -30.39 -36.89 -20.70
N TRP A 248 -31.49 -37.07 -19.95
CA TRP A 248 -31.96 -36.08 -18.98
C TRP A 248 -30.93 -35.84 -17.86
N GLY A 249 -30.32 -36.90 -17.31
CA GLY A 249 -29.25 -36.79 -16.32
C GLY A 249 -28.02 -36.02 -16.84
N MET A 250 -27.63 -36.27 -18.09
CA MET A 250 -26.54 -35.55 -18.76
C MET A 250 -26.87 -34.07 -18.97
N GLN A 251 -28.11 -33.74 -19.38
CA GLN A 251 -28.59 -32.36 -19.52
C GLN A 251 -28.59 -31.61 -18.18
N LEU A 252 -29.01 -32.26 -17.09
CA LEU A 252 -28.95 -31.71 -15.74
C LEU A 252 -27.51 -31.39 -15.31
N ALA A 253 -26.58 -32.32 -15.56
CA ALA A 253 -25.17 -32.13 -15.25
C ALA A 253 -24.53 -31.01 -16.10
N SER A 254 -24.89 -30.90 -17.38
CA SER A 254 -24.48 -29.79 -18.27
C SER A 254 -24.97 -28.44 -17.75
N ARG A 255 -26.25 -28.33 -17.38
CA ARG A 255 -26.80 -27.09 -16.78
C ARG A 255 -26.09 -26.70 -15.49
N SER A 256 -25.66 -27.69 -14.70
CA SER A 256 -24.88 -27.44 -13.47
C SER A 256 -23.50 -26.86 -13.77
N VAL A 257 -22.84 -27.29 -14.86
CA VAL A 257 -21.58 -26.68 -15.32
C VAL A 257 -21.82 -25.25 -15.82
N ASP A 258 -22.88 -25.02 -16.59
CA ASP A 258 -23.20 -23.69 -17.11
C ASP A 258 -23.48 -22.68 -15.98
N ASP A 259 -24.26 -23.07 -14.96
CA ASP A 259 -24.49 -22.20 -13.80
C ASP A 259 -23.16 -21.91 -13.09
N PHE A 260 -22.37 -22.94 -12.77
CA PHE A 260 -21.06 -22.78 -12.12
C PHE A 260 -20.12 -21.87 -12.93
N MET A 261 -20.02 -22.05 -14.25
CA MET A 261 -19.23 -21.20 -15.14
C MET A 261 -19.73 -19.75 -15.14
N GLY A 262 -21.04 -19.55 -15.03
CA GLY A 262 -21.60 -18.23 -14.76
C GLY A 262 -21.10 -17.66 -13.43
N HIS A 263 -21.04 -18.46 -12.34
CA HIS A 263 -20.67 -17.99 -10.99
C HIS A 263 -19.20 -17.60 -10.97
N LEU A 264 -18.38 -18.41 -11.64
CA LEU A 264 -16.96 -18.14 -11.87
C LEU A 264 -16.75 -16.82 -12.62
N ARG A 265 -17.52 -16.56 -13.68
CA ARG A 265 -17.42 -15.33 -14.48
C ARG A 265 -17.78 -14.09 -13.65
N PHE A 266 -18.88 -14.15 -12.90
CA PHE A 266 -19.30 -13.07 -12.01
C PHE A 266 -18.24 -12.75 -10.94
N TRP A 267 -17.62 -13.77 -10.36
CA TRP A 267 -16.55 -13.58 -9.37
C TRP A 267 -15.28 -13.02 -10.02
N ALA A 268 -14.86 -13.55 -11.17
CA ALA A 268 -13.69 -13.07 -11.91
C ALA A 268 -13.84 -11.62 -12.38
N GLU A 269 -15.03 -11.23 -12.83
CA GLU A 269 -15.36 -9.85 -13.21
C GLU A 269 -15.46 -8.91 -12.00
N GLY A 270 -16.03 -9.39 -10.88
CA GLY A 270 -16.11 -8.63 -9.63
C GLY A 270 -14.76 -8.32 -8.99
N GLU A 271 -13.75 -9.17 -9.22
CA GLU A 271 -12.40 -9.00 -8.68
C GLU A 271 -11.47 -8.19 -9.59
N HIS A 272 -11.72 -8.18 -10.91
CA HIS A 272 -10.92 -7.39 -11.85
C HIS A 272 -11.28 -5.91 -11.88
N ASP A 273 -12.44 -5.51 -11.35
CA ASP A 273 -12.91 -4.16 -11.58
C ASP A 273 -13.63 -3.49 -10.41
N ALA A 274 -12.86 -3.19 -9.35
CA ALA A 274 -13.28 -2.23 -8.33
C ALA A 274 -13.37 -0.78 -8.87
N ARG A 275 -13.09 -0.52 -10.16
CA ARG A 275 -13.06 0.85 -10.73
C ARG A 275 -13.72 1.09 -12.10
N SER A 276 -14.17 0.10 -12.87
CA SER A 276 -14.76 0.41 -14.20
C SER A 276 -15.84 -0.50 -14.77
N VAL A 277 -16.70 -1.13 -13.95
CA VAL A 277 -18.05 -1.47 -14.45
C VAL A 277 -19.03 -0.45 -13.92
N GLN A 278 -19.30 0.55 -14.75
CA GLN A 278 -20.48 1.39 -14.62
C GLN A 278 -21.69 0.50 -14.85
N ARG A 279 -22.05 -0.29 -13.84
CA ARG A 279 -23.18 -1.21 -13.82
C ARG A 279 -24.41 -0.40 -14.18
N SER A 280 -24.87 -0.54 -15.42
CA SER A 280 -26.01 0.21 -15.93
C SER A 280 -27.26 -0.32 -15.24
N THR A 281 -27.62 0.31 -14.13
CA THR A 281 -28.89 0.04 -13.47
C THR A 281 -30.01 0.56 -14.35
N THR A 282 -30.95 -0.30 -14.72
CA THR A 282 -32.11 0.07 -15.54
C THR A 282 -33.34 0.18 -14.63
N CYS A 283 -34.18 1.20 -14.86
CA CYS A 283 -35.46 1.36 -14.16
C CYS A 283 -36.60 0.78 -15.01
N LEU A 284 -37.05 -0.42 -14.66
CA LEU A 284 -38.07 -1.17 -15.38
C LEU A 284 -39.17 -1.69 -14.44
N PRO A 285 -40.39 -1.93 -14.92
CA PRO A 285 -41.42 -2.66 -14.17
C PRO A 285 -40.90 -4.04 -13.72
N VAL A 286 -41.17 -4.43 -12.48
CA VAL A 286 -40.74 -5.74 -11.95
C VAL A 286 -41.28 -6.90 -12.78
N HIS A 287 -42.46 -6.74 -13.38
CA HIS A 287 -43.02 -7.74 -14.27
C HIS A 287 -42.18 -7.99 -15.53
N GLU A 288 -41.59 -6.95 -16.11
CA GLU A 288 -40.73 -7.09 -17.29
C GLU A 288 -39.44 -7.87 -16.96
N LEU A 289 -39.03 -7.89 -15.69
CA LEU A 289 -37.90 -8.66 -15.19
C LEU A 289 -38.27 -10.11 -14.83
N LEU A 290 -39.36 -10.30 -14.07
CA LEU A 290 -39.71 -11.61 -13.51
C LEU A 290 -40.59 -12.46 -14.44
N GLY A 291 -41.42 -11.83 -15.27
CA GLY A 291 -42.38 -12.51 -16.16
C GLY A 291 -41.71 -13.55 -17.06
N PRO A 292 -40.69 -13.16 -17.86
CA PRO A 292 -39.99 -14.10 -18.74
C PRO A 292 -39.38 -15.31 -18.00
N LEU A 293 -38.81 -15.07 -16.81
CA LEU A 293 -38.22 -16.13 -15.98
C LEU A 293 -39.27 -17.09 -15.45
N VAL A 294 -40.41 -16.57 -15.01
CA VAL A 294 -41.55 -17.36 -14.54
C VAL A 294 -42.08 -18.27 -15.64
N ASP A 295 -42.24 -17.73 -16.85
CA ASP A 295 -42.77 -18.49 -17.98
C ASP A 295 -41.82 -19.63 -18.39
N GLU A 296 -40.51 -19.38 -18.38
CA GLU A 296 -39.50 -20.42 -18.59
C GLU A 296 -39.56 -21.52 -17.50
N MET A 297 -39.69 -21.11 -16.23
CA MET A 297 -39.75 -22.06 -15.11
C MET A 297 -41.07 -22.82 -15.03
N ARG A 298 -42.16 -22.30 -15.61
CA ARG A 298 -43.46 -22.96 -15.66
C ARG A 298 -43.37 -24.28 -16.44
N LEU A 299 -42.64 -24.30 -17.55
CA LEU A 299 -42.42 -25.52 -18.34
C LEU A 299 -41.71 -26.61 -17.50
N LEU A 300 -40.73 -26.23 -16.69
CA LEU A 300 -40.01 -27.16 -15.80
C LEU A 300 -40.87 -27.63 -14.62
N ALA A 301 -41.73 -26.75 -14.09
CA ALA A 301 -42.65 -27.06 -13.01
C ALA A 301 -43.72 -28.06 -13.47
N GLU A 302 -44.26 -27.89 -14.68
CA GLU A 302 -45.23 -28.79 -15.29
C GLU A 302 -44.67 -30.21 -15.46
N GLN A 303 -43.44 -30.34 -15.96
CA GLN A 303 -42.74 -31.64 -16.07
C GLN A 303 -42.57 -32.36 -14.73
N LYS A 304 -42.55 -31.61 -13.62
CA LYS A 304 -42.45 -32.15 -12.25
C LYS A 304 -43.79 -32.21 -11.51
N HIS A 305 -44.90 -31.87 -12.17
CA HIS A 305 -46.22 -31.74 -11.55
C HIS A 305 -46.24 -30.79 -10.33
N ILE A 306 -45.47 -29.71 -10.38
CA ILE A 306 -45.43 -28.67 -9.34
C ILE A 306 -46.28 -27.48 -9.77
N TYR A 307 -47.11 -26.96 -8.85
CA TYR A 307 -47.91 -25.77 -9.11
C TYR A 307 -47.07 -24.50 -8.92
N LEU A 308 -46.66 -23.86 -10.01
CA LEU A 308 -45.96 -22.57 -10.00
C LEU A 308 -46.95 -21.41 -10.16
N ARG A 309 -47.09 -20.59 -9.12
CA ARG A 309 -47.94 -19.38 -9.13
C ARG A 309 -47.07 -18.13 -9.14
N TYR A 310 -47.42 -17.18 -9.99
CA TYR A 310 -46.80 -15.87 -10.05
C TYR A 310 -47.83 -14.77 -9.81
N GLN A 311 -47.51 -13.87 -8.89
CA GLN A 311 -48.27 -12.67 -8.61
C GLN A 311 -47.50 -11.47 -9.17
N ALA A 312 -47.97 -10.96 -10.30
CA ALA A 312 -47.37 -9.80 -10.95
C ALA A 312 -47.50 -8.55 -10.08
N SER A 313 -46.44 -7.77 -10.03
CA SER A 313 -46.39 -6.50 -9.30
C SER A 313 -46.30 -5.32 -10.27
N ARG A 314 -46.85 -4.18 -9.84
CA ARG A 314 -46.88 -2.93 -10.63
C ARG A 314 -45.71 -1.99 -10.33
N TYR A 315 -44.87 -2.35 -9.36
CA TYR A 315 -43.73 -1.53 -8.97
C TYR A 315 -42.64 -1.52 -10.06
N ARG A 316 -41.88 -0.42 -10.09
CA ARG A 316 -40.67 -0.30 -10.92
C ARG A 316 -39.46 -0.42 -10.02
N VAL A 317 -38.44 -1.14 -10.48
CA VAL A 317 -37.18 -1.34 -9.75
C VAL A 317 -36.02 -0.82 -10.57
N LYS A 318 -35.03 -0.27 -9.87
CA LYS A 318 -33.76 0.16 -10.46
C LYS A 318 -32.70 -0.88 -10.11
N VAL A 319 -32.37 -1.75 -11.06
CA VAL A 319 -31.51 -2.92 -10.81
C VAL A 319 -30.56 -3.20 -11.97
N GLU A 320 -29.53 -3.99 -11.70
CA GLU A 320 -28.74 -4.67 -12.72
C GLU A 320 -29.53 -5.90 -13.23
N VAL A 321 -30.22 -5.74 -14.37
CA VAL A 321 -31.18 -6.73 -14.91
C VAL A 321 -30.60 -8.15 -14.91
N HIS A 322 -29.46 -8.37 -15.54
CA HIS A 322 -28.85 -9.69 -15.65
C HIS A 322 -28.47 -10.32 -14.30
N GLN A 323 -28.08 -9.51 -13.31
CA GLN A 323 -27.70 -10.01 -11.99
C GLN A 323 -28.95 -10.49 -11.24
N VAL A 324 -30.04 -9.72 -11.29
CA VAL A 324 -31.30 -10.11 -10.65
C VAL A 324 -31.97 -11.28 -11.36
N GLU A 325 -31.97 -11.30 -12.70
CA GLU A 325 -32.48 -12.44 -13.48
C GLU A 325 -31.81 -13.74 -13.06
N ARG A 326 -30.49 -13.69 -12.89
CA ARG A 326 -29.70 -14.84 -12.49
C ARG A 326 -29.97 -15.27 -11.06
N MET A 327 -30.04 -14.33 -10.11
CA MET A 327 -30.39 -14.64 -8.72
C MET A 327 -31.75 -15.32 -8.65
N VAL A 328 -32.76 -14.74 -9.31
CA VAL A 328 -34.12 -15.28 -9.33
C VAL A 328 -34.15 -16.64 -9.99
N ARG A 329 -33.55 -16.81 -11.17
CA ARG A 329 -33.45 -18.10 -11.86
C ARG A 329 -32.86 -19.20 -10.98
N ASN A 330 -31.81 -18.90 -10.22
CA ASN A 330 -31.19 -19.87 -9.33
C ASN A 330 -32.08 -20.22 -8.14
N LEU A 331 -32.78 -19.23 -7.56
CA LEU A 331 -33.77 -19.47 -6.51
C LEU A 331 -34.92 -20.34 -7.02
N LEU A 332 -35.45 -20.07 -8.21
CA LEU A 332 -36.55 -20.84 -8.81
C LEU A 332 -36.13 -22.25 -9.18
N THR A 333 -34.94 -22.41 -9.76
CA THR A 333 -34.38 -23.73 -10.08
C THR A 333 -34.21 -24.56 -8.81
N ASN A 334 -33.76 -23.95 -7.71
CA ASN A 334 -33.67 -24.61 -6.41
C ASN A 334 -35.04 -24.94 -5.83
N ALA A 335 -36.00 -24.01 -5.87
CA ALA A 335 -37.36 -24.26 -5.39
C ALA A 335 -38.01 -25.44 -6.12
N LEU A 336 -37.89 -25.51 -7.44
CA LEU A 336 -38.39 -26.63 -8.25
C LEU A 336 -37.58 -27.91 -8.09
N ARG A 337 -36.31 -27.84 -7.65
CA ARG A 337 -35.48 -29.00 -7.35
C ARG A 337 -35.96 -29.72 -6.09
N TYR A 338 -36.28 -28.96 -5.04
CA TYR A 338 -36.56 -29.51 -3.71
C TYR A 338 -38.05 -29.62 -3.38
N THR A 339 -38.93 -29.07 -4.22
CA THR A 339 -40.38 -29.24 -4.05
C THR A 339 -40.83 -30.58 -4.65
N GLN A 340 -41.59 -31.36 -3.87
CA GLN A 340 -42.16 -32.64 -4.32
C GLN A 340 -43.28 -32.44 -5.35
N ALA A 341 -43.61 -33.49 -6.10
CA ALA A 341 -44.76 -33.50 -7.01
C ALA A 341 -46.05 -33.13 -6.24
N SER A 342 -46.93 -32.38 -6.89
CA SER A 342 -48.13 -31.74 -6.30
C SER A 342 -47.85 -30.62 -5.27
N GLY A 343 -46.58 -30.31 -5.00
CA GLY A 343 -46.17 -29.15 -4.21
C GLY A 343 -46.42 -27.83 -4.94
N ARG A 344 -46.19 -26.71 -4.24
CA ARG A 344 -46.50 -25.36 -4.74
C ARG A 344 -45.32 -24.41 -4.53
N VAL A 345 -45.03 -23.60 -5.55
CA VAL A 345 -44.04 -22.52 -5.49
C VAL A 345 -44.74 -21.22 -5.86
N LEU A 346 -44.62 -20.20 -5.00
CA LEU A 346 -45.19 -18.87 -5.23
C LEU A 346 -44.07 -17.85 -5.41
N ILE A 347 -44.23 -17.00 -6.42
CA ILE A 347 -43.39 -15.83 -6.65
C ILE A 347 -44.28 -14.59 -6.58
N GLY A 348 -43.92 -13.64 -5.73
CA GLY A 348 -44.58 -12.35 -5.57
C GLY A 348 -43.56 -11.29 -5.19
N CYS A 349 -43.90 -10.03 -5.43
CA CYS A 349 -43.02 -8.88 -5.25
C CYS A 349 -43.76 -7.63 -4.81
#